data_AF-B1V9L1-F1
#
_entry.id   AF-B1V9L1-F1
#
_cell.length_a   1.000
_cell.length_b   1.000
_cell.length_c   1.000
_cell.angle_alpha   90.00
_cell.angle_beta   90.00
_cell.angle_gamma   90.00
#
_symmetry.space_group_name_H-M   'P 1'
#
loop_
_entity.id
_entity.type
_entity.pdbx_description
1 polymer ?
#
loop_
_entity_poly.entity_id
_entity_poly.type
_entity_poly.pdbx_seq_one_letter_code
_entity_poly.pdbx_strand_id
1 'polypeptide(L)'
;MAQENLIDESLVGSGCDSDFEKARELLQKNSANLRKDFDLFAEEAKNLISLNKETLKQIAKRLMIEKVLNHKELKEICQQYPLKGINNPQPTFTK
;
A
#
# COMPACT_ATOMS: atom_id res chain seq x y z
N MET A 1 -16.40 -21.09 18.71
CA MET A 1 -15.89 -19.70 18.84
C MET A 1 -14.79 -19.56 17.81
N ALA A 2 -15.02 -18.79 16.75
CA ALA A 2 -14.07 -18.68 15.65
C ALA A 2 -12.93 -17.75 16.08
N GLN A 3 -11.70 -18.26 16.05
CA GLN A 3 -10.49 -17.48 16.25
C GLN A 3 -10.44 -16.46 15.11
N GLU A 4 -10.73 -15.20 15.41
CA GLU A 4 -10.69 -14.12 14.42
C GLU A 4 -9.24 -14.01 13.91
N ASN A 5 -9.06 -14.26 12.60
CA ASN A 5 -7.80 -14.04 11.90
C ASN A 5 -7.55 -12.53 11.77
N LEU A 6 -7.27 -11.90 12.91
CA LEU A 6 -6.79 -10.53 12.99
C LEU A 6 -5.45 -10.46 12.26
N ILE A 7 -5.22 -9.34 11.58
CA ILE A 7 -3.95 -9.11 10.91
C ILE A 7 -2.85 -9.09 11.97
N ASP A 8 -1.77 -9.84 11.76
CA ASP A 8 -0.59 -9.76 12.62
C ASP A 8 -0.07 -8.32 12.60
N GLU A 9 -0.20 -7.64 13.75
CA GLU A 9 0.20 -6.24 13.91
C GLU A 9 1.68 -6.01 13.58
N SER A 10 2.52 -7.05 13.66
CA SER A 10 3.94 -6.97 13.28
C SER A 10 4.17 -6.83 11.76
N LEU A 11 3.18 -7.22 10.95
CA LEU A 11 3.21 -7.11 9.50
C LEU A 11 2.54 -5.83 8.99
N VAL A 12 1.84 -5.11 9.86
CA VAL A 12 1.15 -3.86 9.52
C VAL A 12 2.08 -2.69 9.86
N GLY A 13 2.31 -1.81 8.90
CA GLY A 13 2.97 -0.53 9.16
C GLY A 13 2.21 0.24 10.24
N SER A 14 2.91 0.85 11.19
CA SER A 14 2.33 1.52 12.35
C SER A 14 1.58 2.81 12.02
N GLY A 15 1.58 3.21 10.76
CA GLY A 15 0.82 4.36 10.29
C GLY A 15 1.63 5.65 10.37
N CYS A 16 1.87 6.18 9.18
CA CYS A 16 2.29 7.54 8.85
C CYS A 16 3.70 8.01 9.21
N ASP A 17 4.25 7.78 10.42
CA ASP A 17 5.52 8.46 10.80
C ASP A 17 6.76 7.54 10.81
N SER A 18 6.69 6.40 11.48
CA SER A 18 7.84 5.48 11.55
C SER A 18 8.09 4.71 10.25
N ASP A 19 7.04 4.47 9.45
CA ASP A 19 7.19 3.90 8.11
C ASP A 19 7.79 4.92 7.14
N PHE A 20 7.45 6.21 7.32
CA PHE A 20 8.04 7.30 6.55
C PHE A 20 9.53 7.45 6.83
N GLU A 21 9.95 7.48 8.10
CA GLU A 21 11.38 7.61 8.43
C GLU A 21 12.20 6.39 7.99
N LYS A 22 11.66 5.17 8.12
CA LYS A 22 12.33 3.97 7.59
C LYS A 22 12.42 3.98 6.06
N ALA A 23 11.34 4.33 5.37
CA ALA A 23 11.34 4.45 3.91
C ALA A 23 12.31 5.53 3.45
N ARG A 24 12.37 6.67 4.15
CA ARG A 24 13.30 7.76 3.91
C ARG A 24 14.75 7.36 4.14
N GLU A 25 15.05 6.64 5.22
CA GLU A 25 16.38 6.08 5.47
C GLU A 25 16.82 5.13 4.35
N LEU A 26 15.93 4.23 3.93
CA LEU A 26 16.20 3.29 2.85
C LEU A 26 16.45 4.01 1.53
N LEU A 27 15.66 5.05 1.25
CA LEU A 27 15.84 5.91 0.09
C LEU A 27 17.20 6.63 0.15
N GLN A 28 17.55 7.20 1.31
CA GLN A 28 18.84 7.85 1.58
C GLN A 28 20.03 6.94 1.37
N LYS A 29 19.93 5.67 1.77
CA LYS A 29 21.01 4.69 1.64
C LYS A 29 21.26 4.24 0.20
N ASN A 30 20.23 4.27 -0.66
CA ASN A 30 20.28 3.61 -1.97
C ASN A 30 20.11 4.55 -3.18
N SER A 31 19.71 5.81 -2.98
CA SER A 31 19.47 6.75 -4.07
C SER A 31 20.63 7.72 -4.28
N ALA A 32 21.03 7.89 -5.54
CA ALA A 32 21.96 8.95 -5.94
C ALA A 32 21.29 10.33 -6.09
N ASN A 33 19.95 10.38 -6.15
CA ASN A 33 19.18 11.61 -6.28
C ASN A 33 17.85 11.53 -5.52
N LEU A 34 17.94 11.76 -4.22
CA LEU A 34 16.84 11.56 -3.27
C LEU A 34 15.56 12.28 -3.62
N ARG A 35 15.67 13.52 -4.10
CA ARG A 35 14.50 14.35 -4.39
C ARG A 35 13.76 13.80 -5.60
N LYS A 36 14.48 13.45 -6.66
CA LYS A 36 13.90 12.87 -7.88
C LYS A 36 13.22 11.54 -7.59
N ASP A 37 13.86 10.67 -6.82
CA ASP A 37 13.31 9.35 -6.52
C ASP A 37 12.12 9.44 -5.57
N PHE A 38 12.15 10.35 -4.59
CA PHE A 38 10.98 10.64 -3.76
C PHE A 38 9.80 11.14 -4.58
N ASP A 39 10.02 12.11 -5.47
CA ASP A 39 8.99 12.64 -6.35
C ASP A 39 8.41 11.55 -7.27
N LEU A 40 9.25 10.64 -7.77
CA LEU A 40 8.83 9.49 -8.56
C LEU A 40 7.93 8.55 -7.74
N PHE A 41 8.33 8.17 -6.53
CA PHE A 41 7.53 7.30 -5.66
C PHE A 41 6.21 7.95 -5.26
N ALA A 42 6.20 9.26 -5.01
CA ALA A 42 4.99 10.00 -4.69
C ALA A 42 4.00 9.98 -5.87
N GLU A 43 4.48 10.18 -7.10
CA GLU A 43 3.65 10.08 -8.30
C GLU A 43 3.16 8.66 -8.56
N GLU A 44 3.99 7.64 -8.39
CA GLU A 44 3.57 6.23 -8.49
C GLU A 44 2.49 5.87 -7.47
N ALA A 45 2.63 6.32 -6.22
CA ALA A 45 1.63 6.13 -5.19
C ALA A 45 0.30 6.80 -5.54
N LYS A 46 0.32 8.05 -6.02
CA LYS A 46 -0.89 8.76 -6.49
C LYS A 46 -1.56 8.02 -7.65
N ASN A 47 -0.77 7.48 -8.57
CA ASN A 47 -1.26 6.69 -9.70
C ASN A 47 -1.91 5.40 -9.23
N LEU A 48 -1.30 4.65 -8.30
CA LEU A 48 -1.88 3.44 -7.71
C LEU A 48 -3.19 3.72 -6.98
N ILE A 49 -3.26 4.79 -6.18
CA ILE A 49 -4.47 5.21 -5.48
C ILE A 49 -5.58 5.54 -6.49
N SER A 50 -5.24 6.28 -7.56
CA SER A 50 -6.19 6.66 -8.60
C SER A 50 -6.69 5.44 -9.38
N LEU A 51 -5.79 4.52 -9.74
CA LEU A 51 -6.08 3.29 -10.47
C LEU A 51 -6.99 2.34 -9.68
N ASN A 52 -6.81 2.30 -8.35
CA ASN A 52 -7.54 1.43 -7.43
C ASN A 52 -8.64 2.15 -6.64
N LYS A 53 -9.05 3.34 -7.09
CA LYS A 53 -9.97 4.23 -6.37
C LYS A 53 -11.26 3.53 -5.94
N GLU A 54 -11.83 2.68 -6.81
CA GLU A 54 -13.09 1.99 -6.49
C GLU A 54 -12.90 0.92 -5.42
N THR A 55 -11.89 0.06 -5.54
CA THR A 55 -11.57 -0.94 -4.51
C THR A 55 -11.29 -0.29 -3.16
N LEU A 56 -10.49 0.78 -3.13
CA LEU A 56 -10.17 1.53 -1.92
C LEU A 56 -11.43 2.16 -1.29
N LYS A 57 -12.38 2.65 -2.09
CA LYS A 57 -13.67 3.13 -1.58
C LYS A 57 -14.48 2.03 -0.90
N GLN A 58 -14.49 0.81 -1.44
CA GLN A 58 -15.24 -0.29 -0.83
C GLN A 58 -14.61 -0.73 0.49
N ILE A 59 -13.28 -0.79 0.55
CA ILE A 59 -12.52 -1.01 1.79
C ILE A 59 -12.86 0.09 2.81
N ALA A 60 -12.80 1.36 2.41
CA ALA A 60 -13.10 2.49 3.30
C ALA A 60 -14.55 2.49 3.81
N LYS A 61 -15.54 2.16 2.95
CA LYS A 61 -16.95 2.03 3.35
C LYS A 61 -17.11 0.94 4.41
N ARG A 62 -16.47 -0.21 4.23
CA ARG A 62 -16.55 -1.33 5.16
C ARG A 62 -15.91 -0.97 6.51
N LEU A 63 -14.69 -0.43 6.49
CA LEU A 63 -14.00 0.09 7.67
C LEU A 63 -14.81 1.17 8.40
N MET A 64 -15.51 2.05 7.67
CA MET A 64 -16.32 3.10 8.28
C MET A 64 -17.48 2.53 9.11
N ILE A 65 -18.08 1.43 8.65
CA ILE A 65 -19.21 0.75 9.32
C ILE A 65 -18.70 -0.14 10.46
N GLU A 66 -17.74 -1.01 10.18
CA GLU A 66 -17.32 -2.09 11.09
C GLU A 66 -16.20 -1.68 12.05
N LYS A 67 -15.54 -0.54 11.80
CA LYS A 67 -14.38 0.00 12.55
C LYS A 67 -13.13 -0.87 12.55
N VAL A 68 -13.26 -2.14 12.17
CA VAL A 68 -12.20 -3.13 11.97
C VAL A 68 -12.49 -3.84 10.65
N LEU A 69 -11.45 -4.30 9.97
CA LEU A 69 -11.56 -5.13 8.77
C LEU A 69 -10.63 -6.32 8.91
N ASN A 70 -11.17 -7.53 8.87
CA ASN A 70 -10.35 -8.74 8.96
C ASN A 70 -9.81 -9.18 7.59
N HIS A 71 -8.86 -10.11 7.62
CA HIS A 71 -8.19 -10.60 6.40
C HIS A 71 -9.16 -11.22 5.38
N LYS A 72 -10.20 -11.90 5.86
CA LYS A 72 -11.17 -12.58 5.01
C LYS A 72 -12.02 -11.55 4.25
N GLU A 73 -12.55 -10.56 4.95
CA GLU A 73 -13.34 -9.47 4.36
C GLU A 73 -12.53 -8.65 3.36
N LEU A 74 -11.29 -8.31 3.71
CA LEU A 74 -10.39 -7.63 2.77
C LEU A 74 -10.19 -8.45 1.50
N LYS A 75 -9.98 -9.77 1.64
CA LYS A 75 -9.82 -10.68 0.50
C LYS A 75 -11.09 -10.75 -0.35
N GLU A 76 -12.27 -10.81 0.26
CA GLU A 76 -13.56 -10.81 -0.44
C GLU A 76 -13.75 -9.52 -1.25
N ILE A 77 -13.44 -8.35 -0.66
CA ILE A 77 -13.49 -7.06 -1.37
C ILE A 77 -12.52 -7.07 -2.56
N CYS A 78 -11.28 -7.52 -2.37
CA CYS A 78 -10.28 -7.60 -3.44
C CYS A 78 -10.64 -8.64 -4.52
N GLN A 79 -11.46 -9.64 -4.23
CA GLN A 79 -11.97 -10.57 -5.25
C GLN A 79 -13.09 -9.93 -6.09
N GLN A 80 -13.98 -9.17 -5.46
CA GLN A 80 -15.07 -8.48 -6.15
C GLN A 80 -14.59 -7.24 -6.92
N TYR A 81 -13.57 -6.57 -6.38
CA TYR A 81 -12.96 -5.37 -6.95
C TYR A 81 -11.43 -5.56 -7.05
N PRO A 82 -10.95 -6.30 -8.06
CA PRO A 82 -9.52 -6.64 -8.19
C PRO A 82 -8.62 -5.42 -8.19
N LEU A 83 -7.58 -5.46 -7.35
CA LEU A 83 -6.50 -4.49 -7.39
C LEU A 83 -5.75 -4.59 -8.72
N LYS A 84 -5.43 -3.43 -9.28
CA LYS A 84 -4.69 -3.25 -10.53
C LYS A 84 -3.31 -2.70 -10.18
N GLY A 85 -2.28 -3.34 -10.72
CA GLY A 85 -0.91 -2.83 -10.67
C GLY A 85 -0.64 -1.80 -11.75
N ILE A 86 0.40 -0.99 -11.55
CA ILE A 86 1.03 -0.28 -12.67
C ILE A 86 1.81 -1.35 -13.46
N ASN A 87 1.44 -1.61 -14.70
CA ASN A 87 2.31 -2.34 -15.62
C ASN A 87 3.53 -1.44 -15.91
N ASN A 88 4.53 -1.42 -15.03
CA ASN A 88 5.81 -0.77 -15.34
C ASN A 88 6.71 -1.81 -16.04
N PRO A 89 7.25 -1.54 -17.24
CA PRO A 89 8.39 -2.29 -17.73
C PRO A 89 9.51 -2.21 -16.68
N GLN A 90 10.14 -3.35 -16.37
CA GLN A 90 11.23 -3.37 -15.39
C GLN A 90 12.27 -2.29 -15.74
N PRO A 91 12.73 -1.49 -14.77
CA PRO A 91 13.90 -0.66 -15.00
C PRO A 91 15.07 -1.62 -15.29
N THR A 92 15.52 -1.63 -16.54
CA THR A 92 16.80 -2.25 -16.88
C THR A 92 17.89 -1.47 -16.18
N PHE A 93 18.32 -1.97 -15.02
CA PHE A 93 19.59 -1.57 -14.42
C PHE A 93 20.69 -2.13 -15.32
N THR A 94 21.13 -1.33 -16.31
CA THR A 94 22.41 -1.56 -16.96
C THR A 94 23.50 -1.44 -15.89
N LYS A 95 24.22 -2.54 -15.68
CA LYS A 95 25.43 -2.63 -14.86
C LYS A 95 26.51 -1.68 -15.36
#